data_AF-A0A355KRV0-F1
#
_entry.id   AF-A0A355KRV0-F1
#
_cell.length_a   1.000
_cell.length_b   1.000
_cell.length_c   1.000
_cell.angle_alpha   90.00
_cell.angle_beta   90.00
_cell.angle_gamma   90.00
#
_symmetry.space_group_name_H-M   'P 1'
#
loop_
_entity.id
_entity.type
_entity.pdbx_description
1 polymer ?
#
loop_
_entity_poly.entity_id
_entity_poly.type
_entity_poly.pdbx_seq_one_letter_code
_entity_poly.pdbx_strand_id
1 'polypeptide(L)'
;MTMGRRLRILSVLWIGICTVSGFAYNYAQSKNFGEKTQKKLNTRVIHKASGENFDCSCLKLAPTSKPVITASGYVDIEHCFDTRQIYGFRDGESLVYPLKRDLCACGVDAHKQGAFSMYPFNVRLDLLIQPPPGVAVGNTKKTWACILTDFYGISDSITELLRMREAYVVFEWPESRLLVGQDLHPFFIEDCFPNTVSFSNGAPMEVSTYIPVVRFTQNLNSISGISKKKPIN
;
A
#
# COMPACT_ATOMS: atom_id res chain seq x y z
N MET A 1 -22.89 49.51 49.60
CA MET A 1 -23.10 49.43 48.13
C MET A 1 -22.04 48.51 47.56
N THR A 2 -22.50 47.51 46.78
CA THR A 2 -21.78 46.65 45.81
C THR A 2 -20.58 45.83 46.33
N MET A 3 -20.71 44.50 46.57
CA MET A 3 -20.84 43.41 45.58
C MET A 3 -19.65 43.46 44.60
N GLY A 4 -18.77 42.48 44.44
CA GLY A 4 -18.71 41.07 44.79
C GLY A 4 -17.85 40.40 43.72
N ARG A 5 -17.05 39.38 44.08
CA ARG A 5 -16.71 38.21 43.24
C ARG A 5 -15.61 37.40 43.93
N ARG A 6 -16.05 36.36 44.64
CA ARG A 6 -15.20 35.20 44.97
C ARG A 6 -15.01 34.40 43.69
N LEU A 7 -13.81 34.39 43.12
CA LEU A 7 -13.44 33.46 42.06
C LEU A 7 -13.35 32.06 42.68
N ARG A 8 -14.32 31.20 42.37
CA ARG A 8 -14.21 29.76 42.63
C ARG A 8 -13.25 29.18 41.59
N ILE A 9 -12.17 28.59 42.09
CA ILE A 9 -11.22 27.77 41.35
C ILE A 9 -12.02 26.55 40.84
N LEU A 10 -12.28 26.51 39.53
CA LEU A 10 -12.75 25.33 38.84
C LEU A 10 -11.52 24.46 38.57
N SER A 11 -11.32 23.45 39.43
CA SER A 11 -10.44 22.33 39.16
C SER A 11 -10.98 21.56 37.96
N VAL A 12 -10.43 21.84 36.77
CA VAL A 12 -10.65 21.04 35.57
C VAL A 12 -9.89 19.73 35.76
N LEU A 13 -10.63 18.72 36.20
CA LEU A 13 -10.19 17.34 36.27
C LEU A 13 -10.00 16.83 34.83
N TRP A 14 -8.77 16.84 34.33
CA TRP A 14 -8.43 16.28 33.02
C TRP A 14 -8.39 14.75 33.16
N ILE A 15 -9.55 14.11 33.11
CA ILE A 15 -9.66 12.67 32.89
C ILE A 15 -9.40 12.47 31.38
N GLY A 16 -8.14 12.30 31.03
CA GLY A 16 -7.72 11.83 29.72
C GLY A 16 -8.09 10.36 29.57
N ILE A 17 -9.23 10.13 28.94
CA ILE A 17 -9.74 8.81 28.54
C ILE A 17 -8.71 8.18 27.60
N CYS A 18 -8.08 7.07 28.03
CA CYS A 18 -7.45 6.10 27.14
C CYS A 18 -8.54 5.52 26.23
N THR A 19 -8.75 6.11 25.06
CA THR A 19 -9.46 5.43 23.98
C THR A 19 -8.52 4.38 23.40
N VAL A 20 -8.64 3.16 23.89
CA VAL A 20 -8.23 1.96 23.16
C VAL A 20 -9.11 1.89 21.91
N SER A 21 -8.61 2.41 20.79
CA SER A 21 -9.19 2.13 19.48
C SER A 21 -8.84 0.67 19.14
N GLY A 22 -9.70 -0.24 19.59
CA GLY A 22 -9.71 -1.61 19.12
C GLY A 22 -9.92 -1.63 17.61
N PHE A 23 -8.92 -2.06 16.86
CA PHE A 23 -9.07 -2.44 15.47
C PHE A 23 -9.90 -3.72 15.39
N ALA A 24 -11.23 -3.55 15.37
CA ALA A 24 -12.13 -4.59 14.94
C ALA A 24 -12.06 -4.69 13.41
N TYR A 25 -11.41 -5.74 12.92
CA TYR A 25 -11.52 -6.20 11.53
C TYR A 25 -13.00 -6.43 11.20
N ASN A 26 -13.62 -5.51 10.46
CA ASN A 26 -14.93 -5.73 9.86
C ASN A 26 -14.75 -6.14 8.40
N TYR A 27 -14.58 -7.45 8.19
CA TYR A 27 -14.64 -8.09 6.89
C TYR A 27 -16.11 -8.33 6.49
N ALA A 28 -16.88 -7.27 6.24
CA ALA A 28 -18.24 -7.42 5.70
C ALA A 28 -18.81 -6.08 5.19
N GLN A 29 -18.73 -5.85 3.87
CA GLN A 29 -19.79 -5.32 2.98
C GLN A 29 -19.18 -4.63 1.75
N SER A 30 -18.68 -5.43 0.81
CA SER A 30 -18.66 -5.06 -0.59
C SER A 30 -19.94 -5.62 -1.23
N LYS A 31 -21.03 -4.85 -1.25
CA LYS A 31 -22.25 -5.20 -1.99
C LYS A 31 -22.38 -4.33 -3.23
N ASN A 32 -22.01 -4.91 -4.37
CA ASN A 32 -22.56 -4.73 -5.72
C ASN A 32 -23.13 -3.34 -6.06
N PHE A 33 -22.24 -2.38 -6.35
CA PHE A 33 -22.63 -1.15 -7.07
C PHE A 33 -22.96 -1.40 -8.56
N GLY A 34 -22.72 -2.62 -9.06
CA GLY A 34 -22.88 -2.98 -10.48
C GLY A 34 -24.30 -3.30 -10.96
N GLU A 35 -25.25 -3.56 -10.05
CA GLU A 35 -26.56 -4.12 -10.42
C GLU A 35 -27.56 -3.05 -10.91
N LYS A 36 -27.50 -1.83 -10.35
CA LYS A 36 -28.48 -0.78 -10.64
C LYS A 36 -28.31 -0.14 -12.02
N THR A 37 -27.11 -0.19 -12.60
CA THR A 37 -26.82 0.43 -13.91
C THR A 37 -27.21 -0.48 -15.09
N GLN A 38 -27.38 -1.79 -14.88
CA GLN A 38 -27.71 -2.74 -15.95
C GLN A 38 -29.13 -2.58 -16.51
N LYS A 39 -30.10 -2.15 -15.69
CA LYS A 39 -31.51 -2.11 -16.11
C LYS A 39 -31.85 -1.02 -17.13
N LYS A 40 -30.96 -0.02 -17.31
CA LYS A 40 -31.22 1.15 -18.17
C LYS A 40 -30.60 1.07 -19.57
N LEU A 41 -29.69 0.13 -19.82
CA LEU A 41 -28.94 0.01 -21.08
C LEU A 41 -29.49 -1.07 -22.03
N ASN A 42 -30.19 -2.09 -21.52
CA ASN A 42 -30.69 -3.19 -22.35
C ASN A 42 -31.91 -2.85 -23.21
N THR A 43 -32.54 -1.68 -23.06
CA THR A 43 -33.77 -1.32 -23.78
C THR A 43 -33.52 -0.49 -25.05
N ARG A 44 -32.27 -0.11 -25.37
CA ARG A 44 -31.98 0.84 -26.46
C ARG A 44 -31.24 0.30 -27.68
N VAL A 45 -30.96 -1.00 -27.78
CA VAL A 45 -30.19 -1.54 -28.92
C VAL A 45 -30.94 -2.70 -29.59
N ILE A 46 -32.07 -2.39 -30.23
CA ILE A 46 -32.63 -3.22 -31.31
C ILE A 46 -33.07 -2.27 -32.43
N HIS A 47 -32.12 -1.86 -33.27
CA HIS A 47 -32.44 -1.40 -34.63
C HIS A 47 -31.74 -2.34 -35.61
N LYS A 48 -32.57 -3.05 -36.38
CA LYS A 48 -32.21 -3.83 -37.57
C LYS A 48 -31.53 -2.90 -38.59
N ALA A 49 -30.36 -3.28 -39.08
CA ALA A 49 -29.82 -2.76 -40.34
C ALA A 49 -29.70 -3.94 -41.31
N SER A 50 -30.52 -3.88 -42.36
CA SER A 50 -30.42 -4.65 -43.60
C SER A 50 -29.53 -3.91 -44.59
N GLY A 51 -28.64 -4.61 -45.30
CA GLY A 51 -27.96 -4.06 -46.47
C GLY A 51 -26.43 -4.22 -46.46
N GLU A 52 -26.00 -5.10 -47.35
CA GLU A 52 -24.71 -5.40 -47.98
C GLU A 52 -23.47 -4.48 -47.80
N ASN A 53 -22.32 -5.16 -47.90
CA ASN A 53 -20.97 -4.68 -48.22
C ASN A 53 -20.26 -3.85 -47.15
N PHE A 54 -19.51 -4.53 -46.30
CA PHE A 54 -18.08 -4.32 -46.02
C PHE A 54 -17.71 -5.36 -44.95
N ASP A 55 -16.97 -6.40 -45.33
CA ASP A 55 -16.31 -7.34 -44.41
C ASP A 55 -15.16 -6.59 -43.71
N CYS A 56 -15.52 -5.63 -42.85
CA CYS A 56 -14.67 -5.29 -41.73
C CYS A 56 -14.79 -6.49 -40.80
N SER A 57 -13.68 -7.20 -40.60
CA SER A 57 -13.48 -8.19 -39.55
C SER A 57 -13.51 -7.52 -38.16
N CYS A 58 -14.55 -6.73 -37.90
CA CYS A 58 -15.00 -6.40 -36.57
C CYS A 58 -15.51 -7.69 -35.95
N LEU A 59 -14.53 -8.50 -35.55
CA LEU A 59 -14.62 -9.45 -34.45
C LEU A 59 -15.45 -8.72 -33.41
N LYS A 60 -16.74 -9.03 -33.39
CA LYS A 60 -17.66 -8.56 -32.38
C LYS A 60 -17.07 -9.14 -31.12
N LEU A 61 -16.26 -8.34 -30.42
CA LEU A 61 -15.77 -8.67 -29.10
C LEU A 61 -17.05 -8.93 -28.32
N ALA A 62 -17.36 -10.22 -28.16
CA ALA A 62 -18.41 -10.64 -27.25
C ALA A 62 -18.14 -9.91 -25.95
N PRO A 63 -19.17 -9.35 -25.28
CA PRO A 63 -18.95 -8.58 -24.07
C PRO A 63 -18.14 -9.43 -23.12
N THR A 64 -16.84 -9.13 -23.04
CA THR A 64 -15.93 -9.86 -22.19
C THR A 64 -16.46 -9.61 -20.80
N SER A 65 -16.65 -10.68 -20.04
CA SER A 65 -16.98 -10.55 -18.63
C SER A 65 -15.99 -9.56 -18.02
N LYS A 66 -16.46 -8.67 -17.15
CA LYS A 66 -15.61 -7.59 -16.65
C LYS A 66 -14.55 -8.17 -15.70
N PRO A 67 -13.33 -7.63 -15.67
CA PRO A 67 -12.35 -8.03 -14.67
C PRO A 67 -12.86 -7.68 -13.27
N VAL A 68 -12.46 -8.48 -12.29
CA VAL A 68 -12.75 -8.22 -10.88
C VAL A 68 -11.61 -7.37 -10.33
N ILE A 69 -11.94 -6.17 -9.83
CA ILE A 69 -10.97 -5.25 -9.23
C ILE A 69 -11.23 -5.21 -7.73
N THR A 70 -10.22 -5.53 -6.95
CA THR A 70 -10.23 -5.40 -5.48
C THR A 70 -9.30 -4.28 -5.11
N ALA A 71 -9.82 -3.27 -4.42
CA ALA A 71 -9.02 -2.19 -3.86
C ALA A 71 -8.77 -2.49 -2.37
N SER A 72 -7.51 -2.45 -1.96
CA SER A 72 -7.04 -2.54 -0.57
C SER A 72 -6.04 -1.44 -0.29
N GLY A 73 -5.63 -1.29 0.96
CA GLY A 73 -4.68 -0.26 1.35
C GLY A 73 -4.80 0.11 2.82
N TYR A 74 -4.01 1.10 3.22
CA TYR A 74 -4.05 1.67 4.57
C TYR A 74 -3.72 3.15 4.54
N VAL A 75 -4.16 3.84 5.60
CA VAL A 75 -3.75 5.19 5.94
C VAL A 75 -3.07 5.09 7.29
N ASP A 76 -1.78 5.42 7.32
CA ASP A 76 -0.99 5.47 8.54
C ASP A 76 -0.51 6.90 8.76
N ILE A 77 -0.58 7.33 10.02
CA ILE A 77 -0.16 8.68 10.44
C ILE A 77 0.91 8.47 11.48
N GLU A 78 2.15 8.74 11.09
CA GLU A 78 3.30 8.60 11.98
C GLU A 78 3.53 9.90 12.75
N HIS A 79 3.80 9.76 14.04
CA HIS A 79 4.20 10.87 14.91
C HIS A 79 5.52 10.50 15.57
N CYS A 80 6.54 11.33 15.39
CA CYS A 80 7.82 11.13 16.04
C CYS A 80 8.16 12.33 16.95
N PHE A 81 8.83 12.01 18.05
CA PHE A 81 9.45 13.00 18.92
C PHE A 81 10.93 12.70 19.01
N ASP A 82 11.72 13.46 18.26
CA ASP A 82 13.17 13.33 18.25
C ASP A 82 13.75 14.20 19.36
N THR A 83 14.60 13.61 20.20
CA THR A 83 15.30 14.35 21.28
C THR A 83 16.44 15.24 20.76
N ARG A 84 16.76 15.10 19.47
CA ARG A 84 17.92 15.70 18.80
C ARG A 84 17.59 15.93 17.33
N GLN A 85 18.24 16.91 16.71
CA GLN A 85 18.18 17.08 15.26
C GLN A 85 18.72 15.85 14.50
N ILE A 86 18.04 15.48 13.43
CA ILE A 86 18.28 14.24 12.67
C ILE A 86 18.73 14.54 11.25
N TYR A 87 19.44 13.58 10.65
CA TYR A 87 19.61 13.48 9.21
C TYR A 87 18.67 12.40 8.70
N GLY A 88 17.78 12.79 7.79
CA GLY A 88 16.74 11.93 7.25
C GLY A 88 16.28 12.40 5.88
N PHE A 89 15.41 11.58 5.28
CA PHE A 89 14.70 11.90 4.04
C PHE A 89 13.23 12.15 4.37
N ARG A 90 12.52 12.84 3.48
CA ARG A 90 11.06 13.12 3.58
C ARG A 90 10.68 13.83 4.85
N ASP A 91 11.25 15.02 4.98
CA ASP A 91 11.07 15.90 6.13
C ASP A 91 11.44 15.25 7.47
N GLY A 92 12.32 14.24 7.41
CA GLY A 92 12.82 13.52 8.58
C GLY A 92 12.06 12.25 8.95
N GLU A 93 11.00 11.87 8.22
CA GLU A 93 10.24 10.64 8.49
C GLU A 93 11.10 9.39 8.29
N SER A 94 11.88 9.37 7.21
CA SER A 94 12.94 8.38 7.00
C SER A 94 14.19 8.77 7.78
N LEU A 95 14.21 8.44 9.07
CA LEU A 95 15.36 8.62 9.95
C LEU A 95 16.55 7.75 9.50
N VAL A 96 17.71 8.36 9.24
CA VAL A 96 18.96 7.63 8.96
C VAL A 96 19.86 7.63 10.20
N TYR A 97 20.19 8.81 10.74
CA TYR A 97 20.97 8.93 11.97
C TYR A 97 20.81 10.31 12.64
N PRO A 98 21.00 10.40 13.97
CA PRO A 98 21.07 11.69 14.67
C PRO A 98 22.31 12.48 14.25
N LEU A 99 22.18 13.80 14.08
CA LEU A 99 23.30 14.66 13.73
C LEU A 99 24.36 14.65 14.85
N LYS A 100 25.64 14.72 14.48
CA LYS A 100 26.74 14.80 15.46
C LYS A 100 26.63 16.03 16.36
N ARG A 101 27.39 16.05 17.45
CA ARG A 101 27.52 17.22 18.32
C ARG A 101 28.11 18.39 17.56
N ASP A 102 27.40 19.53 17.58
CA ASP A 102 27.87 20.78 17.00
C ASP A 102 27.92 21.86 18.07
N LEU A 103 29.12 22.27 18.45
CA LEU A 103 29.33 23.19 19.58
C LEU A 103 29.30 24.62 19.07
N CYS A 104 28.32 25.39 19.54
CA CYS A 104 28.34 26.85 19.36
C CYS A 104 29.52 27.47 20.12
N ALA A 105 29.86 28.73 19.81
CA ALA A 105 30.91 29.48 20.49
C ALA A 105 30.75 29.54 22.03
N CYS A 106 29.53 29.36 22.55
CA CYS A 106 29.22 29.29 23.97
C CYS A 106 29.36 27.88 24.59
N GLY A 107 29.79 26.86 23.85
CA GLY A 107 29.95 25.49 24.33
C GLY A 107 28.66 24.66 24.41
N VAL A 108 27.52 25.21 23.96
CA VAL A 108 26.24 24.51 23.89
C VAL A 108 26.13 23.74 22.57
N ASP A 109 25.54 22.53 22.63
CA ASP A 109 25.30 21.69 21.47
C ASP A 109 24.07 22.17 20.68
N ALA A 110 24.29 22.74 19.50
CA ALA A 110 23.26 23.28 18.62
C ALA A 110 22.20 22.23 18.25
N HIS A 111 22.63 20.99 18.01
CA HIS A 111 21.75 19.92 17.57
C HIS A 111 20.99 19.24 18.71
N LYS A 112 21.29 19.54 19.99
CA LYS A 112 20.57 19.02 21.16
C LYS A 112 19.25 19.77 21.39
N GLN A 113 18.40 19.77 20.37
CA GLN A 113 17.08 20.37 20.38
C GLN A 113 16.06 19.31 19.99
N GLY A 114 15.00 19.20 20.78
CA GLY A 114 13.91 18.27 20.49
C GLY A 114 13.01 18.79 19.36
N ALA A 115 12.53 17.90 18.52
CA ALA A 115 11.58 18.20 17.45
C ALA A 115 10.40 17.21 17.50
N PHE A 116 9.19 17.73 17.31
CA PHE A 116 8.00 16.90 17.14
C PHE A 116 7.54 17.04 15.70
N SER A 117 7.40 15.91 15.01
CA SER A 117 6.95 15.87 13.62
C SER A 117 5.78 14.90 13.46
N MET A 118 4.91 15.21 12.51
CA MET A 118 3.73 14.42 12.17
C MET A 118 3.68 14.24 10.66
N TYR A 119 3.59 12.98 10.21
CA TYR A 119 3.69 12.59 8.81
C TYR A 119 2.40 11.88 8.38
N PRO A 120 1.52 12.56 7.62
CA PRO A 120 0.24 12.00 7.18
C PRO A 120 0.31 11.27 5.83
N PHE A 121 1.48 11.24 5.18
CA PHE A 121 1.63 10.78 3.80
C PHE A 121 1.95 9.28 3.65
N ASN A 122 2.01 8.52 4.75
CA ASN A 122 2.14 7.06 4.72
C ASN A 122 0.78 6.43 4.39
N VAL A 123 0.33 6.65 3.15
CA VAL A 123 -0.90 6.12 2.59
C VAL A 123 -0.54 5.18 1.46
N ARG A 124 -1.07 3.96 1.51
CA ARG A 124 -0.90 2.94 0.47
C ARG A 124 -2.24 2.57 -0.13
N LEU A 125 -2.25 2.46 -1.45
CA LEU A 125 -3.38 1.95 -2.23
C LEU A 125 -2.90 0.78 -3.09
N ASP A 126 -3.60 -0.34 -2.97
CA ASP A 126 -3.34 -1.55 -3.72
C ASP A 126 -4.57 -1.87 -4.58
N LEU A 127 -4.33 -2.12 -5.85
CA LEU A 127 -5.33 -2.52 -6.82
C LEU A 127 -4.97 -3.90 -7.34
N LEU A 128 -5.73 -4.90 -6.89
CA LEU A 128 -5.64 -6.27 -7.40
C LEU A 128 -6.65 -6.45 -8.53
N ILE A 129 -6.15 -6.74 -9.73
CA ILE A 129 -6.93 -6.92 -10.94
C ILE A 129 -6.92 -8.41 -11.30
N GLN A 130 -8.08 -9.03 -11.23
CA GLN A 130 -8.28 -10.42 -11.60
C GLN A 130 -9.03 -10.50 -12.93
N PRO A 131 -8.60 -11.39 -13.85
CA PRO A 131 -9.32 -11.63 -15.07
C PRO A 131 -10.69 -12.25 -14.74
N PRO A 132 -11.63 -12.19 -15.67
CA PRO A 132 -12.94 -12.74 -15.45
C PRO A 132 -12.88 -14.25 -15.23
N PRO A 133 -13.81 -14.82 -14.42
CA PRO A 133 -13.87 -16.25 -14.22
C PRO A 133 -13.99 -17.00 -15.56
N GLY A 134 -13.15 -18.02 -15.76
CA GLY A 134 -13.14 -18.85 -16.98
C GLY A 134 -12.21 -18.37 -18.10
N VAL A 135 -11.55 -17.21 -17.97
CA VAL A 135 -10.51 -16.77 -18.91
C VAL A 135 -9.15 -17.25 -18.40
N ALA A 136 -8.64 -18.35 -18.96
CA ALA A 136 -7.29 -18.83 -18.71
C ALA A 136 -6.37 -18.40 -19.86
N VAL A 137 -5.26 -17.74 -19.53
CA VAL A 137 -4.21 -17.42 -20.50
C VAL A 137 -3.15 -18.52 -20.41
N GLY A 138 -2.90 -19.26 -21.49
CA GLY A 138 -1.80 -20.24 -21.55
C GLY A 138 -1.87 -21.39 -20.54
N ASN A 139 -3.05 -21.99 -20.33
CA ASN A 139 -3.28 -23.07 -19.36
C ASN A 139 -2.88 -22.73 -17.92
N THR A 140 -2.86 -21.45 -17.56
CA THR A 140 -2.62 -21.00 -16.19
C THR A 140 -3.82 -21.34 -15.28
N LYS A 141 -3.53 -21.71 -14.04
CA LYS A 141 -4.53 -21.95 -12.99
C LYS A 141 -5.10 -20.63 -12.47
N LYS A 142 -4.22 -19.64 -12.28
CA LYS A 142 -4.58 -18.29 -11.86
C LYS A 142 -3.71 -17.29 -12.60
N THR A 143 -4.31 -16.19 -13.00
CA THR A 143 -3.61 -15.01 -13.49
C THR A 143 -4.17 -13.82 -12.74
N TRP A 144 -3.33 -12.88 -12.35
CA TRP A 144 -3.74 -11.62 -11.73
C TRP A 144 -2.67 -10.56 -11.95
N ALA A 145 -3.05 -9.30 -11.84
CA ALA A 145 -2.15 -8.17 -11.87
C ALA A 145 -2.33 -7.36 -10.59
N CYS A 146 -1.27 -6.71 -10.14
CA CYS A 146 -1.31 -5.80 -9.02
C CYS A 146 -0.67 -4.46 -9.41
N ILE A 147 -1.31 -3.38 -8.98
CA ILE A 147 -0.78 -2.03 -9.04
C ILE A 147 -0.83 -1.49 -7.61
N LEU A 148 0.35 -1.21 -7.06
CA LEU A 148 0.54 -0.67 -5.74
C LEU A 148 1.14 0.73 -5.85
N THR A 149 0.52 1.67 -5.17
CA THR A 149 0.93 3.08 -5.15
C THR A 149 0.96 3.60 -3.73
N ASP A 150 1.85 4.56 -3.46
CA ASP A 150 1.87 5.30 -2.20
C ASP A 150 2.07 6.80 -2.46
N PHE A 151 1.87 7.61 -1.42
CA PHE A 151 2.09 9.06 -1.45
C PHE A 151 3.47 9.48 -0.90
N TYR A 152 4.46 8.60 -0.99
CA TYR A 152 5.77 8.87 -0.39
C TYR A 152 6.62 9.87 -1.21
N GLY A 153 6.27 10.11 -2.48
CA GLY A 153 7.02 10.95 -3.42
C GLY A 153 8.40 10.39 -3.82
N ILE A 154 9.23 11.19 -4.51
CA ILE A 154 10.59 10.78 -4.96
C ILE A 154 11.73 11.60 -4.31
N SER A 155 11.49 12.85 -3.90
CA SER A 155 12.44 13.67 -3.12
C SER A 155 11.73 14.56 -2.09
N ASP A 156 12.48 15.17 -1.18
CA ASP A 156 11.94 16.02 -0.10
C ASP A 156 11.12 17.21 -0.65
N SER A 157 11.48 17.73 -1.82
CA SER A 157 10.74 18.81 -2.50
C SER A 157 9.39 18.39 -3.09
N ILE A 158 9.16 17.09 -3.25
CA ILE A 158 7.93 16.50 -3.81
C ILE A 158 7.44 15.36 -2.91
N THR A 159 7.57 15.55 -1.59
CA THR A 159 6.87 14.75 -0.58
C THR A 159 5.37 14.80 -0.88
N GLU A 160 4.62 13.74 -0.55
CA GLU A 160 3.18 13.61 -0.83
C GLU A 160 2.80 13.38 -2.30
N LEU A 161 3.77 13.22 -3.21
CA LEU A 161 3.48 12.86 -4.60
C LEU A 161 3.17 11.37 -4.72
N LEU A 162 2.09 11.05 -5.44
CA LEU A 162 1.72 9.66 -5.77
C LEU A 162 2.83 9.01 -6.62
N ARG A 163 3.42 7.92 -6.11
CA ARG A 163 4.39 7.10 -6.85
C ARG A 163 3.91 5.65 -6.98
N MET A 164 4.39 5.01 -8.04
CA MET A 164 4.21 3.58 -8.27
C MET A 164 5.27 2.80 -7.50
N ARG A 165 4.83 1.92 -6.58
CA ARG A 165 5.71 1.02 -5.81
C ARG A 165 5.91 -0.29 -6.55
N GLU A 166 4.82 -1.00 -6.81
CA GLU A 166 4.82 -2.29 -7.49
C GLU A 166 3.79 -2.26 -8.61
N ALA A 167 4.14 -2.87 -9.73
CA ALA A 167 3.25 -2.97 -10.88
C ALA A 167 3.64 -4.20 -11.69
N TYR A 168 2.96 -5.31 -11.45
CA TYR A 168 3.32 -6.58 -12.05
C TYR A 168 2.12 -7.46 -12.38
N VAL A 169 2.36 -8.42 -13.26
CA VAL A 169 1.42 -9.46 -13.65
C VAL A 169 1.99 -10.81 -13.22
N VAL A 170 1.14 -11.66 -12.66
CA VAL A 170 1.48 -13.01 -12.21
C VAL A 170 0.71 -14.04 -13.02
N PHE A 171 1.45 -15.03 -13.51
CA PHE A 171 0.93 -16.25 -14.13
C PHE A 171 1.27 -17.44 -13.23
N GLU A 172 0.28 -18.19 -12.81
CA GLU A 172 0.45 -19.31 -11.88
C GLU A 172 -0.05 -20.62 -12.49
N TRP A 173 0.86 -21.60 -12.58
CA TRP A 173 0.61 -22.99 -12.93
C TRP A 173 0.64 -23.86 -11.66
N PRO A 174 0.35 -25.17 -11.75
CA PRO A 174 0.39 -26.05 -10.56
C PRO A 174 1.74 -26.06 -9.82
N GLU A 175 2.85 -26.00 -10.54
CA GLU A 175 4.21 -26.13 -9.97
C GLU A 175 5.09 -24.91 -10.20
N SER A 176 4.69 -23.99 -11.07
CA SER A 176 5.49 -22.83 -11.44
C SER A 176 4.69 -21.53 -11.36
N ARG A 177 5.39 -20.44 -11.09
CA ARG A 177 4.86 -19.08 -11.07
C ARG A 177 5.81 -18.17 -11.83
N LEU A 178 5.27 -17.35 -12.72
CA LEU A 178 6.01 -16.32 -13.43
C LEU A 178 5.44 -14.94 -13.05
N LEU A 179 6.29 -14.05 -12.56
CA LEU A 179 5.99 -12.65 -12.29
C LEU A 179 6.76 -11.78 -13.30
N VAL A 180 6.07 -10.83 -13.93
CA VAL A 180 6.66 -9.88 -14.87
C VAL A 180 6.17 -8.47 -14.54
N GLY A 181 7.09 -7.54 -14.31
CA GLY A 181 6.77 -6.14 -14.03
C GLY A 181 7.77 -5.51 -13.07
N GLN A 182 7.33 -4.53 -12.28
CA GLN A 182 8.10 -3.93 -11.22
C GLN A 182 7.74 -4.55 -9.88
N ASP A 183 8.72 -5.11 -9.19
CA ASP A 183 8.60 -5.74 -7.88
C ASP A 183 9.88 -5.49 -7.05
N LEU A 184 9.89 -5.90 -5.79
CA LEU A 184 11.07 -5.82 -4.92
C LEU A 184 12.28 -6.54 -5.54
N HIS A 185 13.47 -6.01 -5.27
CA HIS A 185 14.72 -6.62 -5.68
C HIS A 185 14.81 -8.08 -5.15
N PRO A 186 15.18 -9.09 -5.96
CA PRO A 186 15.18 -10.50 -5.53
C PRO A 186 16.05 -10.86 -4.32
N PHE A 187 17.03 -10.01 -3.98
CA PHE A 187 17.84 -10.17 -2.76
C PHE A 187 17.17 -9.65 -1.50
N PHE A 188 16.03 -8.98 -1.62
CA PHE A 188 15.20 -8.62 -0.49
C PHE A 188 14.35 -9.82 -0.10
N ILE A 189 14.62 -10.38 1.08
CA ILE A 189 13.89 -11.52 1.62
C ILE A 189 12.77 -11.00 2.51
N GLU A 190 11.54 -10.96 1.98
CA GLU A 190 10.35 -10.48 2.69
C GLU A 190 10.12 -11.22 4.01
N ASP A 191 10.38 -12.54 4.05
CA ASP A 191 10.17 -13.38 5.24
C ASP A 191 11.07 -13.01 6.43
N CYS A 192 12.20 -12.35 6.17
CA CYS A 192 13.17 -11.95 7.20
C CYS A 192 13.10 -10.45 7.51
N PHE A 193 12.13 -9.73 6.94
CA PHE A 193 12.04 -8.30 7.09
C PHE A 193 11.47 -7.92 8.47
N PRO A 194 12.15 -7.07 9.26
CA PRO A 194 11.66 -6.68 10.57
C PRO A 194 10.41 -5.80 10.42
N ASN A 195 9.37 -6.12 11.19
CA ASN A 195 8.19 -5.28 11.28
C ASN A 195 8.44 -4.16 12.31
N THR A 196 8.85 -2.99 11.83
CA THR A 196 9.12 -1.81 12.65
C THR A 196 7.93 -0.87 12.69
N VAL A 197 7.82 -0.09 13.78
CA VAL A 197 6.80 0.96 13.90
C VAL A 197 7.14 2.19 13.06
N SER A 198 8.43 2.42 12.79
CA SER A 198 8.87 3.51 11.92
C SER A 198 8.95 3.02 10.48
N PHE A 199 8.51 3.86 9.54
CA PHE A 199 8.66 3.68 8.09
C PHE A 199 10.11 3.58 7.61
N SER A 200 11.08 4.08 8.40
CA SER A 200 12.49 4.08 8.03
C SER A 200 13.13 2.69 8.02
N ASN A 201 12.46 1.67 8.60
CA ASN A 201 12.83 0.25 8.58
C ASN A 201 14.31 -0.09 8.87
N GLY A 202 15.03 0.82 9.55
CA GLY A 202 16.46 0.67 9.86
C GLY A 202 17.41 1.07 8.73
N ALA A 203 17.04 2.04 7.88
CA ALA A 203 17.96 2.70 6.94
C ALA A 203 19.30 3.07 7.62
N PRO A 204 20.47 2.93 6.96
CA PRO A 204 20.68 2.68 5.52
C PRO A 204 20.85 1.20 5.16
N MET A 205 20.61 0.27 6.09
CA MET A 205 20.86 -1.17 5.86
C MET A 205 19.77 -1.84 5.01
N GLU A 206 18.74 -1.10 4.63
CA GLU A 206 17.58 -1.58 3.90
C GLU A 206 17.87 -1.71 2.40
N VAL A 207 17.61 -2.90 1.85
CA VAL A 207 17.77 -3.22 0.41
C VAL A 207 16.43 -3.15 -0.34
N SER A 208 15.49 -2.33 0.14
CA SER A 208 14.12 -2.20 -0.38
C SER A 208 14.09 -1.33 -1.66
N THR A 209 14.65 -1.86 -2.74
CA THR A 209 14.58 -1.20 -4.05
C THR A 209 13.59 -1.92 -4.94
N TYR A 210 12.67 -1.17 -5.54
CA TYR A 210 11.76 -1.65 -6.56
C TYR A 210 12.42 -1.58 -7.93
N ILE A 211 12.47 -2.70 -8.64
CA ILE A 211 13.08 -2.80 -9.96
C ILE A 211 12.17 -3.54 -10.94
N PRO A 212 12.25 -3.22 -12.25
CA PRO A 212 11.71 -4.08 -13.28
C PRO A 212 12.38 -5.46 -13.23
N VAL A 213 11.60 -6.51 -13.02
CA VAL A 213 12.06 -7.89 -12.84
C VAL A 213 11.15 -8.88 -13.57
N VAL A 214 11.79 -9.95 -14.05
CA VAL A 214 11.12 -11.17 -14.51
C VAL A 214 11.53 -12.28 -13.54
N ARG A 215 10.60 -12.73 -12.71
CA ARG A 215 10.86 -13.73 -11.66
C ARG A 215 10.12 -15.02 -11.98
N PHE A 216 10.87 -16.10 -12.17
CA PHE A 216 10.33 -17.45 -12.29
C PHE A 216 10.56 -18.21 -10.98
N THR A 217 9.48 -18.73 -10.40
CA THR A 217 9.50 -19.51 -9.16
C THR A 217 9.01 -20.92 -9.46
N GLN A 218 9.74 -21.93 -9.02
CA GLN A 218 9.36 -23.33 -9.19
C GLN A 218 9.25 -24.02 -7.82
N ASN A 219 8.12 -24.67 -7.58
CA ASN A 219 7.90 -25.47 -6.39
C ASN A 219 8.49 -26.87 -6.61
N LEU A 220 9.66 -27.11 -6.02
CA LEU A 220 10.33 -28.41 -6.08
C LEU A 220 9.74 -29.40 -5.06
N ASN A 221 8.43 -29.68 -5.14
CA ASN A 221 7.76 -30.63 -4.26
C ASN A 221 7.98 -32.09 -4.72
N SER A 222 9.19 -32.64 -4.51
CA SER A 222 9.44 -34.08 -4.33
C SER A 222 10.89 -34.43 -3.97
N ILE A 223 11.51 -33.74 -3.00
CA ILE A 223 12.57 -34.41 -2.22
C ILE A 223 11.89 -35.02 -1.01
N SER A 224 11.73 -36.34 -1.03
CA SER A 224 11.05 -37.20 -0.04
C SER A 224 11.65 -37.18 1.38
N GLY A 225 12.48 -36.19 1.73
CA GLY A 225 13.25 -36.16 2.99
C GLY A 225 13.02 -34.95 3.90
N ILE A 226 12.27 -33.92 3.50
CA ILE A 226 12.08 -32.72 4.33
C ILE A 226 10.59 -32.52 4.62
N SER A 227 10.20 -32.83 5.86
CA SER A 227 8.84 -32.69 6.38
C SER A 227 8.33 -31.26 6.22
N LYS A 228 7.18 -31.10 5.55
CA LYS A 228 6.47 -29.83 5.44
C LYS A 228 6.05 -29.37 6.84
N LYS A 229 6.76 -28.40 7.43
CA LYS A 229 6.20 -27.69 8.60
C LYS A 229 4.97 -26.93 8.13
N LYS A 230 3.84 -27.26 8.76
CA LYS A 230 2.55 -26.61 8.58
C LYS A 230 2.69 -25.11 8.89
N PRO A 231 2.18 -24.19 8.05
CA PRO A 231 2.15 -22.78 8.40
C PRO A 231 1.34 -22.60 9.68
N ILE A 232 1.93 -21.92 10.66
CA ILE A 232 1.29 -21.61 11.94
C ILE A 232 0.29 -20.48 11.64
N ASN A 233 -0.96 -20.72 12.03
CA ASN A 233 -2.09 -19.81 11.89
C ASN A 233 -1.85 -18.47 12.60
#